data_AF-A0A847W937-F1
#
_entry.id   AF-A0A847W937-F1
#
_cell.length_a   1.000
_cell.length_b   1.000
_cell.length_c   1.000
_cell.angle_alpha   90.00
_cell.angle_beta   90.00
_cell.angle_gamma   90.00
#
_symmetry.space_group_name_H-M   'P 1'
#
loop_
_entity.id
_entity.type
_entity.pdbx_description
1 polymer ?
#
loop_
_entity_poly.entity_id
_entity_poly.type
_entity_poly.pdbx_seq_one_letter_code
_entity_poly.pdbx_strand_id
1 'polypeptide(L)'
;HLCSPPISYYTLGEEKWHYAADLPLDNQAIMELSLGADGILGSSEKGPVEYKVTEGNVLYDGWGKLNRKIEKDLSELDKASAVWTSAPLAKDLELTGIGSLELKVTSTHPDGNFIAVLEEVKPEGFVKFITDGCIRASHSKISRNSAWDAMGLPYHRSFAEDAMQLSETEPTSLCFNLEGISIIIPKGSRLRLSVHCRNSAYREPVGCPVEPPLVKFHCPSVLKLPVINPGVTRFEGKDGVLYAFKRAIYLEKDKHWQCWPCRQVYPCGDEVRFETEAFTAIRKTSGNKMTITVPELDFYGEGTLPDRLSVEDKRLWVATVPVPKEAKGQMNPQLVNTLDLFIELKVPQTPGKHPCVVYIHGFGEPIRISPFSLIGPYIDRFLNAGIAIASIDYRLSPPTQWPACGDDAKGAIRYLKANADRLGFDKDRFAVFGGSMGGHLSTMIAACNGDRLTEGSIGGNTEQDSSVKVGAAFFPFTDFFGFGDDCASVWPLQPDKVARCDGPDAPLGNMIGYFGPGKGMGELKTHQFDSDPYYKEYLQRAVEASPISHVTEHSAPLALVHGIYDCPIQVPMGQSERMFKAYTRKGVKSLLLCNNNGIFGSDPEIQEAVFRFIINRI
;
A
#
# COMPACT_ATOMS: atom_id res chain seq x y z
N HIS A 1 24.21 15.51 -12.88
CA HIS A 1 23.11 15.48 -11.91
C HIS A 1 22.29 16.74 -12.11
N LEU A 2 20.97 16.63 -12.28
CA LEU A 2 20.10 17.82 -12.29
C LEU A 2 20.17 18.44 -10.89
N CYS A 3 20.53 19.72 -10.79
CA CYS A 3 20.51 20.43 -9.52
C CYS A 3 19.13 21.01 -9.19
N SER A 4 18.20 21.02 -10.15
CA SER A 4 16.80 21.45 -10.00
C SER A 4 15.88 20.28 -9.63
N PRO A 5 14.65 20.57 -9.14
CA PRO A 5 13.62 19.55 -8.97
C PRO A 5 13.40 18.77 -10.29
N PRO A 6 13.25 17.44 -10.22
CA PRO A 6 13.13 16.59 -11.40
C PRO A 6 11.77 16.71 -12.11
N ILE A 7 10.73 17.17 -11.40
CA ILE A 7 9.37 17.27 -11.93
C ILE A 7 8.95 18.74 -11.92
N SER A 8 8.50 19.21 -13.09
CA SER A 8 7.81 20.49 -13.26
C SER A 8 6.41 20.21 -13.81
N TYR A 9 5.37 20.77 -13.21
CA TYR A 9 3.99 20.59 -13.67
C TYR A 9 3.23 21.91 -13.64
N TYR A 10 2.20 22.03 -14.48
CA TYR A 10 1.37 23.23 -14.60
C TYR A 10 -0.04 22.94 -14.14
N THR A 11 -0.53 23.67 -13.14
CA THR A 11 -1.87 23.46 -12.58
C THR A 11 -2.89 24.34 -13.29
N LEU A 12 -3.79 23.72 -14.05
CA LEU A 12 -4.88 24.38 -14.75
C LEU A 12 -5.84 25.04 -13.75
N GLY A 13 -6.34 26.23 -14.07
CA GLY A 13 -7.22 27.00 -13.19
C GLY A 13 -6.49 27.91 -12.19
N GLU A 14 -5.27 27.54 -11.77
CA GLU A 14 -4.34 28.45 -11.10
C GLU A 14 -3.40 29.16 -12.11
N GLU A 15 -3.20 28.56 -13.29
CA GLU A 15 -2.34 29.06 -14.36
C GLU A 15 -0.88 29.27 -13.91
N LYS A 16 -0.35 28.29 -13.16
CA LYS A 16 0.96 28.39 -12.50
C LYS A 16 1.79 27.11 -12.62
N TRP A 17 3.11 27.30 -12.78
CA TRP A 17 4.10 26.23 -12.69
C TRP A 17 4.46 25.91 -11.24
N HIS A 18 4.60 24.62 -10.98
CA HIS A 18 4.97 24.03 -9.70
C HIS A 18 6.09 23.02 -9.90
N TYR A 19 6.78 22.69 -8.81
CA TYR A 19 7.90 21.76 -8.79
C TYR A 19 7.67 20.66 -7.76
N ALA A 20 8.20 19.47 -8.04
CA ALA A 20 8.19 18.35 -7.11
C ALA A 20 9.49 17.54 -7.17
N ALA A 21 9.83 16.91 -6.04
CA ALA A 21 10.92 15.94 -5.97
C ALA A 21 10.51 14.55 -6.47
N ASP A 22 9.22 14.22 -6.45
CA ASP A 22 8.73 12.86 -6.73
C ASP A 22 7.31 12.82 -7.30
N LEU A 23 6.93 11.66 -7.84
CA LEU A 23 5.57 11.30 -8.24
C LEU A 23 5.26 9.89 -7.71
N PRO A 24 4.20 9.69 -6.88
CA PRO A 24 3.22 10.67 -6.39
C PRO A 24 3.78 11.87 -5.62
N LEU A 25 3.07 12.99 -5.62
CA LEU A 25 3.53 14.20 -4.92
C LEU A 25 3.50 14.00 -3.39
N ASP A 26 4.34 14.75 -2.66
CA ASP A 26 4.53 14.59 -1.21
C ASP A 26 3.24 14.70 -0.37
N ASN A 27 2.33 15.59 -0.76
CA ASN A 27 1.05 15.86 -0.13
C ASN A 27 -0.13 15.29 -0.94
N GLN A 28 0.13 14.39 -1.90
CA GLN A 28 -0.91 13.67 -2.60
C GLN A 28 -1.55 12.64 -1.67
N ALA A 29 -2.87 12.71 -1.54
CA ALA A 29 -3.71 11.73 -0.88
C ALA A 29 -4.69 11.11 -1.88
N ILE A 30 -5.18 9.91 -1.59
CA ILE A 30 -6.15 9.23 -2.46
C ILE A 30 -7.57 9.44 -1.94
N MET A 31 -8.38 10.18 -2.71
CA MET A 31 -9.82 10.27 -2.48
C MET A 31 -10.52 9.12 -3.20
N GLU A 32 -11.15 8.24 -2.43
CA GLU A 32 -11.96 7.15 -2.96
C GLU A 32 -13.43 7.55 -3.02
N LEU A 33 -14.04 7.45 -4.20
CA LEU A 33 -15.45 7.71 -4.44
C LEU A 33 -16.11 6.43 -4.96
N SER A 34 -17.01 5.86 -4.17
CA SER A 34 -17.82 4.72 -4.60
C SER A 34 -18.84 5.14 -5.66
N LEU A 35 -19.01 4.33 -6.69
CA LEU A 35 -20.11 4.46 -7.65
C LEU A 35 -21.32 3.77 -7.02
N GLY A 36 -22.33 4.54 -6.61
CA GLY A 36 -23.57 4.00 -6.05
C GLY A 36 -24.56 3.55 -7.13
N ALA A 37 -25.40 2.57 -6.81
CA ALA A 37 -26.45 2.11 -7.74
C ALA A 37 -27.55 3.16 -7.97
N ASP A 38 -27.59 4.22 -7.16
CA ASP A 38 -28.44 5.41 -7.27
C ASP A 38 -27.91 6.46 -8.27
N GLY A 39 -26.78 6.20 -8.94
CA GLY A 39 -26.13 7.16 -9.84
C GLY A 39 -25.40 8.28 -9.12
N ILE A 40 -25.19 8.17 -7.81
CA ILE A 40 -24.46 9.15 -7.02
C ILE A 40 -23.01 8.70 -6.84
N LEU A 41 -22.08 9.60 -7.17
CA LEU A 41 -20.66 9.40 -6.92
C LEU A 41 -20.34 9.74 -5.45
N GLY A 42 -19.83 8.76 -4.71
CA GLY A 42 -19.63 8.79 -3.26
C GLY A 42 -20.74 8.10 -2.44
N SER A 43 -21.75 7.51 -3.08
CA SER A 43 -22.82 6.77 -2.40
C SER A 43 -22.44 5.31 -2.11
N SER A 44 -22.97 4.77 -1.01
CA SER A 44 -22.79 3.37 -0.61
C SER A 44 -23.89 2.43 -1.13
N GLU A 45 -24.83 2.94 -1.94
CA GLU A 45 -25.95 2.16 -2.47
C GLU A 45 -25.45 1.01 -3.36
N LYS A 46 -25.92 -0.20 -3.08
CA LYS A 46 -25.44 -1.44 -3.70
C LYS A 46 -26.41 -1.92 -4.78
N GLY A 47 -25.87 -2.55 -5.82
CA GLY A 47 -26.68 -3.18 -6.86
C GLY A 47 -26.09 -3.01 -8.25
N PRO A 48 -26.63 -3.72 -9.25
CA PRO A 48 -26.23 -3.55 -10.64
C PRO A 48 -26.89 -2.32 -11.26
N VAL A 49 -26.11 -1.52 -11.98
CA VAL A 49 -26.59 -0.49 -12.92
C VAL A 49 -26.51 -1.07 -14.31
N GLU A 50 -27.67 -1.28 -14.95
CA GLU A 50 -27.74 -1.82 -16.31
C GLU A 50 -27.48 -0.72 -17.35
N TYR A 51 -26.63 -1.04 -18.32
CA TYR A 51 -26.28 -0.16 -19.42
C TYR A 51 -26.33 -0.95 -20.72
N LYS A 52 -27.24 -0.53 -21.61
CA LYS A 52 -27.28 -1.03 -22.98
C LYS A 52 -26.30 -0.22 -23.81
N VAL A 53 -25.30 -0.90 -24.37
CA VAL A 53 -24.28 -0.24 -25.20
C VAL A 53 -24.95 0.45 -26.40
N THR A 54 -24.66 1.71 -26.63
CA THR A 54 -25.21 2.49 -27.75
C THR A 54 -24.14 2.77 -28.81
N GLU A 55 -24.51 3.47 -29.89
CA GLU A 55 -23.53 4.02 -30.82
C GLU A 55 -22.59 5.00 -30.09
N GLY A 56 -21.33 5.04 -30.53
CA GLY A 56 -20.28 5.79 -29.85
C GLY A 56 -20.39 7.30 -30.03
N ASN A 57 -20.07 8.05 -28.97
CA ASN A 57 -20.05 9.51 -28.97
C ASN A 57 -18.73 10.10 -29.51
N VAL A 58 -18.73 11.37 -29.91
CA VAL A 58 -17.49 12.10 -30.23
C VAL A 58 -16.90 12.72 -28.96
N LEU A 59 -16.01 11.98 -28.29
CA LEU A 59 -15.31 12.42 -27.09
C LEU A 59 -13.94 13.03 -27.40
N TYR A 60 -13.32 12.57 -28.49
CA TYR A 60 -11.95 12.90 -28.88
C TYR A 60 -11.92 13.87 -30.05
N ASP A 61 -10.89 14.71 -30.11
CA ASP A 61 -10.62 15.59 -31.24
C ASP A 61 -9.98 14.82 -32.42
N GLY A 62 -9.72 15.53 -33.52
CA GLY A 62 -9.10 14.93 -34.72
C GLY A 62 -7.67 14.39 -34.51
N TRP A 63 -7.05 14.65 -33.36
CA TRP A 63 -5.74 14.11 -32.97
C TRP A 63 -5.86 12.94 -31.99
N GLY A 64 -7.08 12.47 -31.70
CA GLY A 64 -7.34 11.39 -30.76
C GLY A 64 -7.17 11.79 -29.30
N LYS A 65 -7.19 13.09 -28.98
CA LYS A 65 -7.11 13.57 -27.59
C LYS A 65 -8.50 13.91 -27.07
N LEU A 66 -8.74 13.66 -25.77
CA LEU A 66 -10.00 14.07 -25.14
C LEU A 66 -10.25 15.57 -25.40
N ASN A 67 -11.41 15.88 -25.96
CA ASN A 67 -11.73 17.23 -26.41
C ASN A 67 -12.11 18.14 -25.22
N ARG A 68 -11.09 18.60 -24.50
CA ARG A 68 -11.22 19.47 -23.31
C ARG A 68 -11.65 20.91 -23.65
N LYS A 69 -11.91 21.24 -24.92
CA LYS A 69 -12.50 22.53 -25.35
C LYS A 69 -14.02 22.52 -25.26
N ILE A 70 -14.63 21.36 -25.03
CA ILE A 70 -16.07 21.24 -24.87
C ILE A 70 -16.45 21.80 -23.50
N GLU A 71 -17.30 22.82 -23.51
CA GLU A 71 -18.01 23.35 -22.35
C GLU A 71 -19.46 23.61 -22.76
N LYS A 72 -20.34 22.64 -22.51
CA LYS A 72 -21.75 22.69 -22.94
C LYS A 72 -22.61 21.76 -22.09
N ASP A 73 -23.92 21.81 -22.31
CA ASP A 73 -24.85 20.79 -21.82
C ASP A 73 -24.59 19.46 -22.56
N LEU A 74 -24.35 18.39 -21.81
CA LEU A 74 -24.08 17.04 -22.31
C LEU A 74 -25.23 16.06 -22.07
N SER A 75 -26.41 16.53 -21.66
CA SER A 75 -27.56 15.66 -21.32
C SER A 75 -27.92 14.64 -22.42
N GLU A 76 -27.73 14.99 -23.69
CA GLU A 76 -27.94 14.04 -24.80
C GLU A 76 -26.81 13.00 -24.94
N LEU A 77 -25.55 13.37 -24.68
CA LEU A 77 -24.44 12.40 -24.63
C LEU A 77 -24.57 11.46 -23.43
N ASP A 78 -25.09 11.98 -22.31
CA ASP A 78 -25.24 11.21 -21.07
C ASP A 78 -26.14 9.99 -21.26
N LYS A 79 -27.17 10.08 -22.13
CA LYS A 79 -28.06 8.95 -22.48
C LYS A 79 -27.32 7.74 -23.07
N ALA A 80 -26.14 7.97 -23.63
CA ALA A 80 -25.28 6.96 -24.23
C ALA A 80 -24.16 6.49 -23.29
N SER A 81 -24.21 6.81 -22.00
CA SER A 81 -23.21 6.43 -21.01
C SER A 81 -23.81 6.05 -19.66
N ALA A 82 -23.08 5.31 -18.84
CA ALA A 82 -23.40 5.19 -17.42
C ALA A 82 -22.76 6.37 -16.68
N VAL A 83 -23.55 7.09 -15.87
CA VAL A 83 -23.13 8.38 -15.28
C VAL A 83 -23.30 8.36 -13.77
N TRP A 84 -22.27 8.84 -13.07
CA TRP A 84 -22.31 9.08 -11.63
C TRP A 84 -21.89 10.51 -11.32
N THR A 85 -22.66 11.23 -10.51
CA THR A 85 -22.37 12.64 -10.17
C THR A 85 -22.27 12.82 -8.65
N SER A 86 -21.28 13.59 -8.19
CA SER A 86 -21.07 13.86 -6.77
C SER A 86 -21.99 14.96 -6.25
N ALA A 87 -22.02 15.12 -4.91
CA ALA A 87 -22.45 16.37 -4.29
C ALA A 87 -21.54 17.55 -4.72
N PRO A 88 -22.00 18.81 -4.63
CA PRO A 88 -21.16 19.97 -4.88
C PRO A 88 -19.96 20.02 -3.94
N LEU A 89 -18.82 20.44 -4.46
CA LEU A 89 -17.59 20.60 -3.69
C LEU A 89 -17.74 21.73 -2.67
N ALA A 90 -17.38 21.47 -1.41
CA ALA A 90 -17.45 22.46 -0.34
C ALA A 90 -16.33 23.52 -0.41
N LYS A 91 -15.20 23.17 -1.05
CA LYS A 91 -14.01 24.00 -1.29
C LYS A 91 -13.40 23.64 -2.64
N ASP A 92 -12.47 24.46 -3.11
CA ASP A 92 -11.68 24.15 -4.31
C ASP A 92 -10.92 22.83 -4.13
N LEU A 93 -10.95 21.98 -5.15
CA LEU A 93 -10.30 20.68 -5.15
C LEU A 93 -9.13 20.72 -6.13
N GLU A 94 -7.91 20.44 -5.65
CA GLU A 94 -6.76 20.20 -6.52
C GLU A 94 -6.61 18.71 -6.81
N LEU A 95 -6.67 18.35 -8.09
CA LEU A 95 -6.32 17.03 -8.57
C LEU A 95 -4.99 17.12 -9.31
N THR A 96 -3.94 16.51 -8.76
CA THR A 96 -2.64 16.42 -9.42
C THR A 96 -2.06 15.03 -9.30
N GLY A 97 -1.85 14.36 -10.43
CA GLY A 97 -1.31 13.01 -10.51
C GLY A 97 -2.14 12.11 -11.41
N ILE A 98 -2.05 10.80 -11.17
CA ILE A 98 -2.71 9.75 -11.97
C ILE A 98 -3.84 9.14 -11.14
N GLY A 99 -5.08 9.28 -11.62
CA GLY A 99 -6.24 8.61 -11.03
C GLY A 99 -6.36 7.16 -11.49
N SER A 100 -7.14 6.36 -10.79
CA SER A 100 -7.45 4.98 -11.20
C SER A 100 -8.91 4.65 -10.93
N LEU A 101 -9.46 3.69 -11.67
CA LEU A 101 -10.83 3.24 -11.56
C LEU A 101 -10.87 1.72 -11.46
N GLU A 102 -11.63 1.21 -10.50
CA GLU A 102 -12.04 -0.21 -10.41
C GLU A 102 -13.52 -0.30 -10.78
N LEU A 103 -13.81 -0.93 -11.92
CA LEU A 103 -15.17 -1.27 -12.35
C LEU A 103 -15.43 -2.76 -12.15
N LYS A 104 -16.48 -3.12 -11.41
CA LYS A 104 -16.97 -4.50 -11.34
C LYS A 104 -18.05 -4.70 -12.37
N VAL A 105 -17.84 -5.56 -13.34
CA VAL A 105 -18.75 -5.67 -14.49
C VAL A 105 -19.10 -7.11 -14.84
N THR A 106 -20.33 -7.31 -15.29
CA THR A 106 -20.75 -8.49 -16.07
C THR A 106 -21.20 -8.03 -17.45
N SER A 107 -21.06 -8.89 -18.46
CA SER A 107 -21.55 -8.57 -19.81
C SER A 107 -22.02 -9.81 -20.56
N THR A 108 -22.99 -9.64 -21.45
CA THR A 108 -23.45 -10.67 -22.40
C THR A 108 -22.47 -10.91 -23.56
N HIS A 109 -21.35 -10.19 -23.60
CA HIS A 109 -20.25 -10.45 -24.53
C HIS A 109 -18.94 -10.62 -23.74
N PRO A 110 -18.08 -11.58 -24.10
CA PRO A 110 -16.88 -11.92 -23.31
C PRO A 110 -15.78 -10.86 -23.33
N ASP A 111 -15.90 -9.80 -24.13
CA ASP A 111 -14.94 -8.70 -24.20
C ASP A 111 -15.65 -7.36 -24.48
N GLY A 112 -15.01 -6.24 -24.13
CA GLY A 112 -15.58 -4.90 -24.26
C GLY A 112 -14.54 -3.81 -24.02
N ASN A 113 -14.72 -2.66 -24.66
CA ASN A 113 -13.98 -1.45 -24.31
C ASN A 113 -14.71 -0.73 -23.18
N PHE A 114 -13.99 -0.15 -22.24
CA PHE A 114 -14.53 0.62 -21.13
C PHE A 114 -13.76 1.93 -21.04
N ILE A 115 -14.42 3.02 -21.40
CA ILE A 115 -13.84 4.35 -21.53
C ILE A 115 -14.48 5.23 -20.45
N ALA A 116 -13.68 5.58 -19.45
CA ALA A 116 -14.11 6.43 -18.36
C ALA A 116 -13.67 7.86 -18.60
N VAL A 117 -14.57 8.83 -18.44
CA VAL A 117 -14.28 10.27 -18.53
C VAL A 117 -14.65 10.91 -17.19
N LEU A 118 -13.66 11.56 -16.57
CA LEU A 118 -13.86 12.43 -15.41
C LEU A 118 -14.14 13.85 -15.89
N GLU A 119 -15.15 14.46 -15.29
CA GLU A 119 -15.77 15.68 -15.77
C GLU A 119 -16.08 16.63 -14.59
N GLU A 120 -15.99 17.93 -14.86
CA GLU A 120 -16.50 18.98 -13.99
C GLU A 120 -17.90 19.37 -14.46
N VAL A 121 -18.87 19.33 -13.55
CA VAL A 121 -20.19 19.95 -13.77
C VAL A 121 -20.24 21.26 -13.01
N LYS A 122 -20.32 22.37 -13.73
CA LYS A 122 -20.40 23.71 -13.13
C LYS A 122 -21.78 23.94 -12.49
N PRO A 123 -21.91 24.90 -11.55
CA PRO A 123 -23.20 25.25 -10.95
C PRO A 123 -24.29 25.61 -11.96
N GLU A 124 -23.90 26.16 -13.11
CA GLU A 124 -24.80 26.55 -14.21
C GLU A 124 -25.25 25.34 -15.07
N GLY A 125 -24.73 24.14 -14.81
CA GLY A 125 -25.08 22.91 -15.53
C GLY A 125 -24.18 22.57 -16.72
N PHE A 126 -23.26 23.46 -17.09
CA PHE A 126 -22.28 23.18 -18.14
C PHE A 126 -21.24 22.15 -17.69
N VAL A 127 -20.89 21.24 -18.60
CA VAL A 127 -19.92 20.18 -18.35
C VAL A 127 -18.63 20.44 -19.10
N LYS A 128 -17.51 20.22 -18.40
CA LYS A 128 -16.16 20.30 -18.94
C LYS A 128 -15.40 18.99 -18.68
N PHE A 129 -14.74 18.46 -19.70
CA PHE A 129 -13.92 17.25 -19.57
C PHE A 129 -12.59 17.55 -18.85
N ILE A 130 -12.22 16.70 -17.89
CA ILE A 130 -10.99 16.82 -17.10
C ILE A 130 -9.94 15.84 -17.62
N THR A 131 -10.21 14.54 -17.49
CA THR A 131 -9.29 13.46 -17.88
C THR A 131 -10.09 12.21 -18.23
N ASP A 132 -9.46 11.25 -18.88
CA ASP A 132 -10.07 10.01 -19.32
C ASP A 132 -9.14 8.82 -19.10
N GLY A 133 -9.69 7.62 -19.14
CA GLY A 133 -8.94 6.37 -19.13
C GLY A 133 -9.70 5.29 -19.86
N CYS A 134 -8.99 4.30 -20.38
CA CYS A 134 -9.59 3.22 -21.14
C CYS A 134 -8.94 1.89 -20.80
N ILE A 135 -9.76 0.85 -20.70
CA ILE A 135 -9.31 -0.53 -20.67
C ILE A 135 -10.19 -1.38 -21.58
N ARG A 136 -9.58 -2.36 -22.24
CA ARG A 136 -10.31 -3.46 -22.86
C ARG A 136 -10.38 -4.61 -21.86
N ALA A 137 -11.54 -5.23 -21.67
CA ALA A 137 -11.71 -6.29 -20.68
C ALA A 137 -10.71 -7.43 -20.87
N SER A 138 -10.41 -7.83 -22.11
CA SER A 138 -9.37 -8.83 -22.38
C SER A 138 -7.97 -8.42 -21.92
N HIS A 139 -7.67 -7.15 -21.71
CA HIS A 139 -6.38 -6.65 -21.23
C HIS A 139 -6.38 -6.36 -19.71
N SER A 140 -7.48 -6.65 -19.01
CA SER A 140 -7.68 -6.22 -17.62
C SER A 140 -6.86 -6.98 -16.58
N LYS A 141 -6.20 -8.08 -16.95
CA LYS A 141 -5.35 -8.81 -16.01
C LYS A 141 -4.22 -7.92 -15.50
N ILE A 142 -4.21 -7.71 -14.19
CA ILE A 142 -3.16 -6.96 -13.53
C ILE A 142 -1.93 -7.86 -13.40
N SER A 143 -0.77 -7.28 -13.68
CA SER A 143 0.55 -7.88 -13.55
C SER A 143 1.42 -6.98 -12.70
N ARG A 144 2.51 -7.54 -12.16
CA ARG A 144 3.42 -6.76 -11.31
C ARG A 144 4.38 -5.92 -12.13
N ASN A 145 4.61 -4.71 -11.66
CA ASN A 145 5.70 -3.86 -12.11
C ASN A 145 6.05 -2.88 -10.99
N SER A 146 7.28 -2.94 -10.51
CA SER A 146 7.73 -2.17 -9.35
C SER A 146 7.52 -0.66 -9.46
N ALA A 147 7.62 -0.09 -10.67
CA ALA A 147 7.40 1.33 -10.88
C ALA A 147 5.91 1.71 -10.69
N TRP A 148 5.00 0.86 -11.19
CA TRP A 148 3.56 1.05 -11.02
C TRP A 148 3.12 0.76 -9.60
N ASP A 149 3.66 -0.29 -8.97
CA ASP A 149 3.37 -0.65 -7.58
C ASP A 149 3.80 0.48 -6.63
N ALA A 150 4.96 1.11 -6.86
CA ALA A 150 5.41 2.27 -6.10
C ALA A 150 4.42 3.44 -6.21
N MET A 151 3.88 3.70 -7.40
CA MET A 151 2.83 4.71 -7.60
C MET A 151 1.45 4.27 -7.10
N GLY A 152 1.25 2.99 -6.77
CA GLY A 152 -0.04 2.41 -6.39
C GLY A 152 -1.02 2.28 -7.55
N LEU A 153 -0.51 2.06 -8.77
CA LEU A 153 -1.28 2.01 -10.01
C LEU A 153 -1.31 0.57 -10.57
N PRO A 154 -2.40 0.13 -11.21
CA PRO A 154 -2.42 -1.13 -11.94
C PRO A 154 -1.47 -1.11 -13.16
N TYR A 155 -0.82 -2.25 -13.39
CA TYR A 155 0.00 -2.51 -14.57
C TYR A 155 -0.55 -3.70 -15.36
N HIS A 156 -0.58 -3.59 -16.69
CA HIS A 156 -1.12 -4.61 -17.59
C HIS A 156 -0.08 -4.97 -18.66
N ARG A 157 0.44 -6.21 -18.63
CA ARG A 157 1.40 -6.71 -19.63
C ARG A 157 0.80 -6.82 -21.02
N SER A 158 -0.51 -7.06 -21.09
CA SER A 158 -1.27 -7.26 -22.34
C SER A 158 -0.75 -8.42 -23.20
N PHE A 159 -0.24 -9.49 -22.58
CA PHE A 159 0.18 -10.70 -23.30
C PHE A 159 -1.03 -11.57 -23.66
N ALA A 160 -0.92 -12.40 -24.69
CA ALA A 160 -2.01 -13.28 -25.12
C ALA A 160 -2.46 -14.27 -24.01
N GLU A 161 -1.52 -14.75 -23.20
CA GLU A 161 -1.78 -15.61 -22.03
C GLU A 161 -2.50 -14.89 -20.87
N ASP A 162 -2.53 -13.56 -20.91
CA ASP A 162 -3.17 -12.71 -19.90
C ASP A 162 -4.61 -12.34 -20.29
N ALA A 163 -5.09 -12.82 -21.43
CA ALA A 163 -6.41 -12.49 -21.95
C ALA A 163 -7.52 -12.92 -20.97
N MET A 164 -8.22 -11.95 -20.40
CA MET A 164 -9.38 -12.18 -19.55
C MET A 164 -10.68 -12.26 -20.37
N GLN A 165 -11.70 -12.91 -19.82
CA GLN A 165 -13.04 -12.90 -20.39
C GLN A 165 -14.03 -12.37 -19.35
N LEU A 166 -14.99 -11.57 -19.81
CA LEU A 166 -16.14 -11.17 -19.00
C LEU A 166 -17.11 -12.34 -18.85
N SER A 167 -17.67 -12.48 -17.66
CA SER A 167 -18.76 -13.41 -17.38
C SER A 167 -20.11 -12.69 -17.46
N GLU A 168 -21.14 -13.43 -17.85
CA GLU A 168 -22.52 -12.93 -17.83
C GLU A 168 -23.09 -12.84 -16.41
N THR A 169 -22.55 -13.64 -15.48
CA THR A 169 -23.10 -13.83 -14.13
C THR A 169 -22.15 -13.44 -13.00
N GLU A 170 -20.85 -13.65 -13.18
CA GLU A 170 -19.84 -13.38 -12.16
C GLU A 170 -19.12 -12.05 -12.43
N PRO A 171 -19.17 -11.06 -11.53
CA PRO A 171 -18.52 -9.77 -11.78
C PRO A 171 -17.00 -9.88 -11.90
N THR A 172 -16.47 -9.39 -13.02
CA THR A 172 -15.03 -9.22 -13.24
C THR A 172 -14.61 -7.81 -12.83
N SER A 173 -13.51 -7.68 -12.08
CA SER A 173 -12.95 -6.38 -11.70
C SER A 173 -11.99 -5.88 -12.78
N LEU A 174 -12.29 -4.72 -13.38
CA LEU A 174 -11.47 -4.01 -14.34
C LEU A 174 -10.83 -2.82 -13.64
N CYS A 175 -9.53 -2.93 -13.32
CA CYS A 175 -8.77 -1.85 -12.71
C CYS A 175 -7.90 -1.18 -13.77
N PHE A 176 -7.95 0.14 -13.91
CA PHE A 176 -7.15 0.86 -14.91
C PHE A 176 -6.91 2.32 -14.53
N ASN A 177 -5.91 2.92 -15.16
CA ASN A 177 -5.48 4.29 -14.92
C ASN A 177 -6.29 5.28 -15.77
N LEU A 178 -6.51 6.48 -15.22
CA LEU A 178 -6.86 7.67 -15.98
C LEU A 178 -5.57 8.40 -16.41
N GLU A 179 -5.61 9.23 -17.44
CA GLU A 179 -4.49 10.09 -17.81
C GLU A 179 -4.13 11.05 -16.65
N GLY A 180 -2.84 11.28 -16.48
CA GLY A 180 -2.35 12.22 -15.47
C GLY A 180 -2.78 13.65 -15.76
N ILE A 181 -3.21 14.37 -14.72
CA ILE A 181 -3.69 15.77 -14.83
C ILE A 181 -3.22 16.59 -13.63
N SER A 182 -3.14 17.92 -13.79
CA SER A 182 -3.02 18.89 -12.69
C SER A 182 -4.04 20.00 -12.88
N ILE A 183 -5.04 20.10 -12.02
CA ILE A 183 -6.17 21.04 -12.17
C ILE A 183 -6.78 21.44 -10.83
N ILE A 184 -7.23 22.69 -10.73
CA ILE A 184 -8.13 23.17 -9.69
C ILE A 184 -9.57 23.10 -10.19
N ILE A 185 -10.41 22.41 -9.44
CA ILE A 185 -11.85 22.34 -9.64
C ILE A 185 -12.51 23.25 -8.61
N PRO A 186 -13.22 24.32 -9.04
CA PRO A 186 -13.80 25.30 -8.13
C PRO A 186 -14.82 24.72 -7.15
N LYS A 187 -14.88 25.33 -5.97
CA LYS A 187 -15.99 25.17 -5.02
C LYS A 187 -17.34 25.33 -5.73
N GLY A 188 -18.31 24.49 -5.35
CA GLY A 188 -19.65 24.49 -5.92
C GLY A 188 -19.81 23.66 -7.19
N SER A 189 -18.73 23.39 -7.93
CA SER A 189 -18.74 22.41 -9.02
C SER A 189 -18.95 20.99 -8.46
N ARG A 190 -19.36 20.06 -9.33
CA ARG A 190 -19.49 18.63 -9.02
C ARG A 190 -18.50 17.83 -9.86
N LEU A 191 -18.06 16.70 -9.31
CA LEU A 191 -17.35 15.68 -10.07
C LEU A 191 -18.38 14.77 -10.74
N ARG A 192 -18.18 14.46 -12.02
CA ARG A 192 -18.99 13.49 -12.75
C ARG A 192 -18.09 12.49 -13.45
N LEU A 193 -18.45 11.22 -13.35
CA LEU A 193 -17.80 10.12 -14.05
C LEU A 193 -18.79 9.56 -15.07
N SER A 194 -18.44 9.61 -16.35
CA SER A 194 -19.19 8.93 -17.41
C SER A 194 -18.39 7.74 -17.92
N VAL A 195 -19.05 6.59 -18.09
CA VAL A 195 -18.45 5.37 -18.63
C VAL A 195 -19.16 4.99 -19.93
N HIS A 196 -18.37 4.88 -20.99
CA HIS A 196 -18.81 4.56 -22.35
C HIS A 196 -18.21 3.22 -22.76
N CYS A 197 -18.98 2.37 -23.44
CA CYS A 197 -18.46 1.08 -23.92
C CYS A 197 -18.18 1.03 -25.43
N ARG A 198 -18.47 2.12 -26.14
CA ARG A 198 -18.21 2.29 -27.58
C ARG A 198 -17.75 3.72 -27.89
N ASN A 199 -16.77 3.85 -28.78
CA ASN A 199 -16.31 5.14 -29.27
C ASN A 199 -15.55 4.97 -30.60
N SER A 200 -15.67 5.93 -31.51
CA SER A 200 -15.00 5.90 -32.82
C SER A 200 -13.47 5.95 -32.74
N ALA A 201 -12.90 6.42 -31.63
CA ALA A 201 -11.46 6.47 -31.41
C ALA A 201 -10.84 5.09 -31.10
N TYR A 202 -11.64 4.09 -30.72
CA TYR A 202 -11.15 2.77 -30.33
C TYR A 202 -11.68 1.67 -31.26
N ARG A 203 -10.84 0.66 -31.49
CA ARG A 203 -11.26 -0.53 -32.23
C ARG A 203 -12.15 -1.41 -31.36
N GLU A 204 -13.30 -1.79 -31.90
CA GLU A 204 -14.21 -2.75 -31.27
C GLU A 204 -13.57 -4.13 -31.10
N PRO A 205 -13.95 -4.90 -30.05
CA PRO A 205 -13.52 -6.29 -29.91
C PRO A 205 -13.89 -7.14 -31.14
N VAL A 206 -13.07 -8.15 -31.41
CA VAL A 206 -13.36 -9.13 -32.47
C VAL A 206 -14.63 -9.90 -32.09
N GLY A 207 -15.55 -10.06 -33.05
CA GLY A 207 -16.79 -10.79 -32.83
C GLY A 207 -17.89 -9.98 -32.11
N CYS A 208 -17.68 -8.68 -31.88
CA CYS A 208 -18.69 -7.81 -31.27
C CYS A 208 -20.01 -7.89 -32.08
N PRO A 209 -21.13 -8.26 -31.43
CA PRO A 209 -22.39 -8.52 -32.12
C PRO A 209 -22.98 -7.27 -32.77
N VAL A 210 -23.84 -7.50 -33.76
CA VAL A 210 -24.64 -6.43 -34.40
C VAL A 210 -25.60 -5.82 -33.37
N GLU A 211 -26.22 -6.66 -32.53
CA GLU A 211 -26.98 -6.17 -31.38
C GLU A 211 -26.01 -5.80 -30.25
N PRO A 212 -26.09 -4.58 -29.69
CA PRO A 212 -25.14 -4.16 -28.67
C PRO A 212 -25.24 -5.02 -27.40
N PRO A 213 -24.10 -5.38 -26.77
CA PRO A 213 -24.12 -6.17 -25.56
C PRO A 213 -24.77 -5.41 -24.40
N LEU A 214 -25.32 -6.16 -23.44
CA LEU A 214 -25.72 -5.61 -22.15
C LEU A 214 -24.52 -5.65 -21.22
N VAL A 215 -24.26 -4.55 -20.53
CA VAL A 215 -23.24 -4.44 -19.48
C VAL A 215 -23.95 -4.10 -18.17
N LYS A 216 -23.57 -4.76 -17.09
CA LYS A 216 -24.01 -4.38 -15.73
C LYS A 216 -22.81 -3.93 -14.91
N PHE A 217 -22.87 -2.73 -14.37
CA PHE A 217 -21.89 -2.19 -13.44
C PHE A 217 -22.34 -2.53 -12.01
N HIS A 218 -21.59 -3.38 -11.32
CA HIS A 218 -21.89 -3.81 -9.96
C HIS A 218 -21.34 -2.80 -8.96
N CYS A 219 -22.25 -2.18 -8.20
CA CYS A 219 -21.94 -1.16 -7.21
C CYS A 219 -21.80 -1.78 -5.81
N PRO A 220 -20.78 -1.38 -5.02
CA PRO A 220 -19.84 -0.30 -5.31
C PRO A 220 -18.64 -0.74 -6.17
N SER A 221 -18.52 -0.08 -7.32
CA SER A 221 -17.26 0.14 -8.04
C SER A 221 -16.57 1.38 -7.44
N VAL A 222 -15.28 1.61 -7.68
CA VAL A 222 -14.53 2.65 -6.94
C VAL A 222 -13.64 3.48 -7.85
N LEU A 223 -13.88 4.80 -7.86
CA LEU A 223 -12.98 5.80 -8.46
C LEU A 223 -11.98 6.28 -7.41
N LYS A 224 -10.70 6.35 -7.77
CA LYS A 224 -9.62 6.86 -6.91
C LYS A 224 -8.98 8.08 -7.57
N LEU A 225 -9.01 9.21 -6.89
CA LEU A 225 -8.50 10.48 -7.39
C LEU A 225 -7.30 10.98 -6.57
N PRO A 226 -6.24 11.49 -7.23
CA PRO A 226 -5.04 11.99 -6.58
C PRO A 226 -5.27 13.44 -6.12
N VAL A 227 -5.77 13.61 -4.90
CA VAL A 227 -6.06 14.91 -4.30
C VAL A 227 -4.80 15.47 -3.67
N ILE A 228 -4.49 16.74 -3.93
CA ILE A 228 -3.39 17.43 -3.26
C ILE A 228 -3.92 18.09 -1.99
N ASN A 229 -3.51 17.54 -0.83
CA ASN A 229 -3.83 18.16 0.44
C ASN A 229 -3.11 19.51 0.58
N PRO A 230 -3.75 20.54 1.18
CA PRO A 230 -3.12 21.84 1.39
C PRO A 230 -1.73 21.72 2.03
N GLY A 231 -0.73 22.27 1.36
CA GLY A 231 0.66 22.19 1.79
C GLY A 231 1.49 23.31 1.18
N VAL A 232 2.63 23.60 1.82
CA VAL A 232 3.64 24.52 1.30
C VAL A 232 4.93 23.75 1.13
N THR A 233 5.38 23.63 -0.12
CA THR A 233 6.70 23.10 -0.47
C THR A 233 7.65 24.21 -0.91
N ARG A 234 7.14 25.37 -1.33
CA ARG A 234 7.89 26.52 -1.83
C ARG A 234 7.87 27.66 -0.82
N PHE A 235 9.05 28.13 -0.43
CA PHE A 235 9.25 29.19 0.56
C PHE A 235 10.03 30.34 -0.05
N GLU A 236 9.44 31.53 -0.04
CA GLU A 236 10.10 32.76 -0.48
C GLU A 236 11.04 33.24 0.63
N GLY A 237 12.34 33.35 0.33
CA GLY A 237 13.32 33.93 1.22
C GLY A 237 13.87 35.26 0.67
N LYS A 238 14.70 35.92 1.46
CA LYS A 238 15.31 37.21 1.09
C LYS A 238 16.19 37.11 -0.16
N ASP A 239 16.99 36.05 -0.26
CA ASP A 239 18.04 35.90 -1.28
C ASP A 239 17.84 34.63 -2.14
N GLY A 240 16.58 34.20 -2.36
CA GLY A 240 16.25 33.04 -3.18
C GLY A 240 14.97 32.32 -2.77
N VAL A 241 14.65 31.25 -3.49
CA VAL A 241 13.47 30.41 -3.23
C VAL A 241 13.90 29.03 -2.79
N LEU A 242 13.45 28.59 -1.62
CA LEU A 242 13.73 27.26 -1.11
C LEU A 242 12.52 26.35 -1.33
N TYR A 243 12.77 25.15 -1.82
CA TYR A 243 11.79 24.09 -1.98
C TYR A 243 12.15 22.94 -1.04
N ALA A 244 11.23 22.59 -0.13
CA ALA A 244 11.42 21.50 0.81
C ALA A 244 10.44 20.36 0.50
N PHE A 245 11.01 19.22 0.11
CA PHE A 245 10.29 17.98 -0.17
C PHE A 245 10.78 16.87 0.77
N LYS A 246 10.02 15.78 0.89
CA LYS A 246 10.33 14.62 1.76
C LYS A 246 11.74 14.05 1.55
N ARG A 247 12.23 14.11 0.31
CA ARG A 247 13.47 13.45 -0.14
C ARG A 247 14.62 14.40 -0.43
N ALA A 248 14.34 15.68 -0.65
CA ALA A 248 15.37 16.66 -0.98
C ALA A 248 14.92 18.08 -0.72
N ILE A 249 15.89 18.93 -0.40
CA ILE A 249 15.75 20.38 -0.36
C ILE A 249 16.45 20.96 -1.57
N TYR A 250 15.78 21.91 -2.24
CA TYR A 250 16.33 22.65 -3.36
C TYR A 250 16.34 24.13 -3.04
N LEU A 251 17.36 24.83 -3.51
CA LEU A 251 17.47 26.28 -3.37
C LEU A 251 17.77 26.89 -4.73
N GLU A 252 16.88 27.76 -5.18
CA GLU A 252 17.03 28.54 -6.40
C GLU A 252 17.51 29.95 -6.04
N LYS A 253 18.70 30.33 -6.52
CA LYS A 253 19.27 31.69 -6.41
C LYS A 253 19.79 32.13 -7.76
N ASP A 254 19.38 33.30 -8.25
CA ASP A 254 19.84 33.86 -9.53
C ASP A 254 19.76 32.85 -10.70
N LYS A 255 18.67 32.09 -10.78
CA LYS A 255 18.43 30.99 -11.76
C LYS A 255 19.39 29.81 -11.67
N HIS A 256 20.20 29.73 -10.62
CA HIS A 256 21.04 28.59 -10.31
C HIS A 256 20.40 27.76 -9.20
N TRP A 257 20.53 26.45 -9.34
CA TRP A 257 19.95 25.50 -8.40
C TRP A 257 21.01 24.79 -7.58
N GLN A 258 20.71 24.60 -6.31
CA GLN A 258 21.43 23.72 -5.38
C GLN A 258 20.45 22.69 -4.84
N CYS A 259 20.93 21.47 -4.59
CA CYS A 259 20.11 20.35 -4.11
C CYS A 259 20.84 19.60 -3.00
N TRP A 260 20.11 19.27 -1.95
CA TRP A 260 20.57 18.42 -0.85
C TRP A 260 19.54 17.31 -0.63
N PRO A 261 19.91 16.03 -0.86
CA PRO A 261 19.12 14.91 -0.39
C PRO A 261 18.89 15.02 1.12
N CYS A 262 17.68 14.70 1.57
CA CYS A 262 17.31 14.80 2.97
C CYS A 262 16.48 13.60 3.44
N ARG A 263 16.48 13.38 4.75
CA ARG A 263 15.54 12.51 5.45
C ARG A 263 14.63 13.35 6.33
N GLN A 264 13.34 13.01 6.36
CA GLN A 264 12.43 13.61 7.32
C GLN A 264 12.55 12.91 8.69
N VAL A 265 12.70 13.68 9.77
CA VAL A 265 12.82 13.16 11.14
C VAL A 265 11.65 13.67 12.00
N TYR A 266 11.08 12.76 12.79
CA TYR A 266 9.81 12.90 13.52
C TYR A 266 10.04 13.29 14.99
N PRO A 267 9.12 14.05 15.65
CA PRO A 267 7.66 13.79 15.72
C PRO A 267 6.79 14.71 14.82
N CYS A 268 5.69 14.18 14.25
CA CYS A 268 4.79 14.95 13.38
C CYS A 268 3.64 15.63 14.17
N GLY A 269 3.83 16.90 14.46
CA GLY A 269 2.77 17.87 14.79
C GLY A 269 2.95 19.11 13.93
N ASP A 270 3.03 20.28 14.56
CA ASP A 270 3.29 21.54 13.87
C ASP A 270 4.75 21.73 13.42
N GLU A 271 5.69 20.85 13.78
CA GLU A 271 7.11 20.93 13.39
C GLU A 271 7.51 19.71 12.56
N VAL A 272 8.24 19.93 11.46
CA VAL A 272 8.85 18.89 10.63
C VAL A 272 10.31 19.22 10.37
N ARG A 273 11.20 18.25 10.58
CA ARG A 273 12.65 18.40 10.37
C ARG A 273 13.09 17.63 9.14
N PHE A 274 13.91 18.28 8.32
CA PHE A 274 14.55 17.70 7.15
C PHE A 274 16.06 17.72 7.37
N GLU A 275 16.64 16.55 7.64
CA GLU A 275 18.07 16.40 7.89
C GLU A 275 18.79 16.07 6.59
N THR A 276 19.79 16.87 6.25
CA THR A 276 20.71 16.64 5.12
C THR A 276 22.11 16.31 5.67
N GLU A 277 23.06 15.99 4.79
CA GLU A 277 24.47 15.88 5.20
C GLU A 277 25.09 17.23 5.62
N ALA A 278 24.49 18.36 5.23
CA ALA A 278 25.07 19.69 5.41
C ALA A 278 24.39 20.51 6.52
N PHE A 279 23.09 20.30 6.77
CA PHE A 279 22.27 21.11 7.66
C PHE A 279 20.94 20.42 8.02
N THR A 280 20.22 20.98 8.99
CA THR A 280 18.83 20.60 9.28
C THR A 280 17.88 21.75 8.98
N ALA A 281 16.92 21.54 8.07
CA ALA A 281 15.84 22.51 7.85
C ALA A 281 14.65 22.19 8.76
N ILE A 282 14.08 23.21 9.37
CA ILE A 282 12.96 23.08 10.29
C ILE A 282 11.77 23.83 9.71
N ARG A 283 10.71 23.09 9.35
CA ARG A 283 9.43 23.64 8.92
C ARG A 283 8.47 23.68 10.09
N LYS A 284 7.79 24.81 10.29
CA LYS A 284 6.74 24.98 11.29
C LYS A 284 5.43 25.40 10.66
N THR A 285 4.32 24.87 11.17
CA THR A 285 2.96 25.21 10.78
C THR A 285 2.30 25.97 11.93
N SER A 286 1.66 27.10 11.64
CA SER A 286 0.92 27.87 12.64
C SER A 286 -0.31 28.49 11.97
N GLY A 287 -1.48 27.89 12.21
CA GLY A 287 -2.71 28.26 11.52
C GLY A 287 -2.59 28.00 10.02
N ASN A 288 -2.79 29.03 9.19
CA ASN A 288 -2.65 28.95 7.74
C ASN A 288 -1.24 29.33 7.22
N LYS A 289 -0.29 29.65 8.11
CA LYS A 289 1.08 29.98 7.72
C LYS A 289 2.01 28.79 7.94
N MET A 290 2.93 28.60 7.02
CA MET A 290 4.08 27.71 7.17
C MET A 290 5.37 28.52 7.06
N THR A 291 6.31 28.28 7.96
CA THR A 291 7.64 28.87 7.90
C THR A 291 8.68 27.77 7.77
N ILE A 292 9.81 28.09 7.16
CA ILE A 292 10.98 27.22 7.14
C ILE A 292 12.21 28.01 7.54
N THR A 293 13.06 27.39 8.36
CA THR A 293 14.33 27.98 8.79
C THR A 293 15.46 26.99 8.54
N VAL A 294 16.56 27.49 7.95
CA VAL A 294 17.81 26.76 7.77
C VAL A 294 18.95 27.62 8.33
N PRO A 295 19.31 27.45 9.62
CA PRO A 295 20.29 28.31 10.29
C PRO A 295 21.64 28.36 9.57
N GLU A 296 22.12 27.22 9.08
CA GLU A 296 23.41 27.08 8.40
C GLU A 296 23.47 27.81 7.05
N LEU A 297 22.32 28.11 6.45
CA LEU A 297 22.20 28.87 5.21
C LEU A 297 21.74 30.33 5.44
N ASP A 298 21.53 30.76 6.68
CA ASP A 298 20.86 32.01 7.04
C ASP A 298 19.54 32.20 6.26
N PHE A 299 18.79 31.11 6.09
CA PHE A 299 17.54 31.12 5.33
C PHE A 299 16.33 31.12 6.25
N TYR A 300 15.44 32.09 6.02
CA TYR A 300 14.08 32.11 6.53
C TYR A 300 13.13 32.34 5.36
N GLY A 301 12.08 31.53 5.28
CA GLY A 301 11.03 31.73 4.29
C GLY A 301 9.65 31.42 4.82
N GLU A 302 8.65 32.04 4.21
CA GLU A 302 7.24 31.86 4.55
C GLU A 302 6.46 31.34 3.35
N GLY A 303 5.37 30.64 3.64
CA GLY A 303 4.31 30.35 2.69
C GLY A 303 2.96 30.26 3.39
N THR A 304 1.90 30.32 2.59
CA THR A 304 0.52 30.27 3.08
C THR A 304 -0.15 29.01 2.55
N LEU A 305 -0.80 28.27 3.45
CA LEU A 305 -1.61 27.12 3.08
C LEU A 305 -2.77 27.56 2.19
N PRO A 306 -2.98 26.93 1.03
CA PRO A 306 -4.12 27.23 0.19
C PRO A 306 -5.43 26.77 0.87
N ASP A 307 -6.52 27.53 0.74
CA ASP A 307 -7.85 27.14 1.23
C ASP A 307 -8.51 26.16 0.27
N ARG A 308 -7.99 24.92 0.24
CA ARG A 308 -8.45 23.84 -0.63
C ARG A 308 -9.05 22.70 0.19
N LEU A 309 -9.83 21.85 -0.48
CA LEU A 309 -10.33 20.60 0.07
C LEU A 309 -9.14 19.75 0.53
N SER A 310 -9.24 19.18 1.72
CA SER A 310 -8.32 18.16 2.21
C SER A 310 -9.07 16.86 2.38
N VAL A 311 -8.42 15.76 2.08
CA VAL A 311 -8.93 14.40 2.28
C VAL A 311 -7.98 13.63 3.18
N GLU A 312 -8.55 12.76 4.01
CA GLU A 312 -7.75 11.85 4.82
C GLU A 312 -7.08 10.82 3.92
N ASP A 313 -5.75 10.69 4.04
CA ASP A 313 -5.00 9.73 3.26
C ASP A 313 -5.07 8.34 3.91
N LYS A 314 -5.54 7.35 3.16
CA LYS A 314 -5.56 5.95 3.58
C LYS A 314 -4.23 5.25 3.29
N ARG A 315 -3.33 5.86 2.53
CA ARG A 315 -2.00 5.37 2.22
C ARG A 315 -0.94 6.19 2.97
N LEU A 316 -0.70 5.82 4.21
CA LEU A 316 0.19 6.57 5.09
C LEU A 316 1.65 6.24 4.80
N TRP A 317 2.47 7.25 4.54
CA TRP A 317 3.92 7.10 4.44
C TRP A 317 4.55 7.07 5.84
N VAL A 318 5.37 6.04 6.10
CA VAL A 318 6.07 5.84 7.39
C VAL A 318 7.49 6.39 7.31
N ALA A 319 8.28 5.89 6.35
CA ALA A 319 9.69 6.24 6.18
C ALA A 319 10.18 5.87 4.77
N THR A 320 11.29 6.50 4.36
CA THR A 320 12.11 6.06 3.23
C THR A 320 13.36 5.39 3.80
N VAL A 321 13.62 4.14 3.44
CA VAL A 321 14.70 3.32 3.99
C VAL A 321 15.67 2.86 2.90
N PRO A 322 16.98 2.73 3.18
CA PRO A 322 17.96 2.31 2.17
C PRO A 322 17.80 0.82 1.80
N VAL A 323 18.10 0.51 0.54
CA VAL A 323 18.13 -0.85 -0.03
C VAL A 323 19.45 -1.05 -0.80
N PRO A 324 20.13 -2.21 -0.76
CA PRO A 324 21.31 -2.47 -1.59
C PRO A 324 21.05 -2.40 -3.13
N LYS A 325 22.05 -1.96 -3.92
CA LYS A 325 22.01 -1.82 -5.43
C LYS A 325 21.63 -3.10 -6.15
N GLU A 326 21.87 -4.25 -5.52
CA GLU A 326 21.70 -5.58 -6.11
C GLU A 326 20.25 -6.09 -6.02
N ALA A 327 19.32 -5.28 -5.50
CA ALA A 327 17.88 -5.54 -5.59
C ALA A 327 17.44 -5.47 -7.06
N LYS A 328 17.46 -6.61 -7.77
CA LYS A 328 16.87 -6.72 -9.10
C LYS A 328 15.44 -6.18 -9.07
N GLY A 329 15.22 -5.08 -9.79
CA GLY A 329 13.90 -4.73 -10.29
C GLY A 329 13.15 -3.59 -9.60
N GLN A 330 13.74 -2.75 -8.74
CA GLN A 330 13.09 -1.49 -8.34
C GLN A 330 13.62 -0.32 -9.16
N MET A 331 12.82 0.14 -10.12
CA MET A 331 13.12 1.36 -10.86
C MET A 331 12.81 2.55 -9.95
N ASN A 332 13.81 3.09 -9.24
CA ASN A 332 13.70 4.38 -8.57
C ASN A 332 14.19 5.47 -9.55
N PRO A 333 13.36 6.45 -9.93
CA PRO A 333 13.84 7.59 -10.70
C PRO A 333 14.87 8.45 -9.94
N GLN A 334 15.04 8.23 -8.63
CA GLN A 334 16.09 8.85 -7.82
C GLN A 334 17.32 7.95 -7.64
N LEU A 335 18.51 8.57 -7.70
CA LEU A 335 19.85 7.98 -7.72
C LEU A 335 20.25 7.16 -6.46
N VAL A 336 19.34 6.96 -5.52
CA VAL A 336 19.58 6.27 -4.24
C VAL A 336 18.63 5.07 -4.18
N ASN A 337 19.16 3.88 -3.95
CA ASN A 337 18.31 2.70 -3.76
C ASN A 337 17.61 2.82 -2.42
N THR A 338 16.33 3.12 -2.46
CA THR A 338 15.51 3.30 -1.27
C THR A 338 14.16 2.66 -1.49
N LEU A 339 13.53 2.22 -0.41
CA LEU A 339 12.15 1.76 -0.37
C LEU A 339 11.34 2.72 0.50
N ASP A 340 10.17 3.14 0.02
CA ASP A 340 9.19 3.79 0.88
C ASP A 340 8.35 2.73 1.58
N LEU A 341 8.23 2.86 2.89
CA LEU A 341 7.36 2.03 3.72
C LEU A 341 6.01 2.72 3.85
N PHE A 342 4.95 2.08 3.37
CA PHE A 342 3.58 2.58 3.53
C PHE A 342 2.76 1.72 4.48
N ILE A 343 1.68 2.33 4.99
CA ILE A 343 0.57 1.65 5.63
C ILE A 343 -0.70 1.94 4.83
N GLU A 344 -1.40 0.89 4.43
CA GLU A 344 -2.71 0.99 3.80
C GLU A 344 -3.81 0.74 4.85
N LEU A 345 -4.74 1.69 4.99
CA LEU A 345 -5.80 1.65 5.98
C LEU A 345 -7.16 1.31 5.38
N LYS A 346 -7.88 0.41 6.06
CA LYS A 346 -9.34 0.26 5.94
C LYS A 346 -9.96 0.49 7.31
N VAL A 347 -10.79 1.52 7.41
CA VAL A 347 -11.40 1.96 8.67
C VAL A 347 -12.92 1.80 8.59
N PRO A 348 -13.57 1.26 9.65
CA PRO A 348 -15.03 1.24 9.74
C PRO A 348 -15.61 2.65 9.62
N GLN A 349 -16.81 2.76 9.06
CA GLN A 349 -17.52 4.05 8.94
C GLN A 349 -18.33 4.40 10.20
N THR A 350 -18.22 3.60 11.26
CA THR A 350 -18.94 3.81 12.51
C THR A 350 -18.21 4.86 13.38
N PRO A 351 -18.92 5.68 14.17
CA PRO A 351 -18.26 6.67 15.03
C PRO A 351 -17.45 6.02 16.17
N GLY A 352 -16.35 6.68 16.57
CA GLY A 352 -15.59 6.35 17.78
C GLY A 352 -14.16 5.91 17.51
N LYS A 353 -13.47 5.42 18.55
CA LYS A 353 -12.14 4.83 18.43
C LYS A 353 -12.23 3.33 18.16
N HIS A 354 -11.58 2.89 17.09
CA HIS A 354 -11.58 1.50 16.65
C HIS A 354 -10.35 0.74 17.13
N PRO A 355 -10.47 -0.55 17.50
CA PRO A 355 -9.33 -1.45 17.53
C PRO A 355 -8.68 -1.53 16.15
N CYS A 356 -7.40 -1.86 16.10
CA CYS A 356 -6.68 -2.02 14.84
C CYS A 356 -6.04 -3.40 14.74
N VAL A 357 -6.29 -4.09 13.63
CA VAL A 357 -5.58 -5.32 13.26
C VAL A 357 -4.54 -4.97 12.21
N VAL A 358 -3.27 -5.17 12.56
CA VAL A 358 -2.14 -4.98 11.66
C VAL A 358 -1.90 -6.26 10.88
N TYR A 359 -2.11 -6.21 9.57
CA TYR A 359 -1.80 -7.29 8.66
C TYR A 359 -0.39 -7.14 8.12
N ILE A 360 0.39 -8.22 8.24
CA ILE A 360 1.73 -8.32 7.66
C ILE A 360 1.67 -9.38 6.58
N HIS A 361 2.00 -8.99 5.35
CA HIS A 361 1.97 -9.90 4.22
C HIS A 361 3.13 -10.92 4.26
N GLY A 362 2.95 -12.08 3.63
CA GLY A 362 4.02 -13.06 3.41
C GLY A 362 5.11 -12.55 2.45
N PHE A 363 6.08 -13.41 2.09
CA PHE A 363 7.01 -13.13 0.98
C PHE A 363 6.18 -12.96 -0.30
N GLY A 364 5.84 -11.72 -0.63
CA GLY A 364 4.64 -11.40 -1.40
C GLY A 364 4.16 -9.97 -1.09
N GLU A 365 2.90 -9.64 -1.37
CA GLU A 365 2.44 -8.23 -1.43
C GLU A 365 1.51 -7.78 -0.29
N PRO A 366 1.53 -6.47 0.06
CA PRO A 366 0.51 -5.79 0.86
C PRO A 366 -0.88 -5.83 0.19
N ILE A 367 -1.94 -5.39 0.87
CA ILE A 367 -3.37 -5.43 0.44
C ILE A 367 -3.66 -4.88 -0.98
N ARG A 368 -2.73 -4.13 -1.60
CA ARG A 368 -2.93 -3.32 -2.81
C ARG A 368 -3.54 -4.04 -4.02
N ILE A 369 -3.39 -5.38 -4.16
CA ILE A 369 -3.67 -6.07 -5.43
C ILE A 369 -4.50 -7.37 -5.30
N SER A 370 -5.07 -7.76 -4.15
CA SER A 370 -5.84 -9.02 -4.16
C SER A 370 -6.99 -9.17 -3.15
N PRO A 371 -8.25 -9.21 -3.62
CA PRO A 371 -9.36 -9.77 -2.84
C PRO A 371 -9.20 -11.28 -2.59
N PHE A 372 -8.24 -11.95 -3.26
CA PHE A 372 -7.95 -13.39 -3.13
C PHE A 372 -6.77 -13.70 -2.20
N SER A 373 -6.23 -12.70 -1.49
CA SER A 373 -5.20 -12.92 -0.46
C SER A 373 -5.80 -13.58 0.79
N LEU A 374 -4.96 -14.21 1.63
CA LEU A 374 -5.38 -14.85 2.90
C LEU A 374 -6.22 -13.93 3.81
N ILE A 375 -6.09 -12.61 3.63
CA ILE A 375 -6.83 -11.60 4.38
C ILE A 375 -8.23 -11.30 3.82
N GLY A 376 -8.52 -11.59 2.54
CA GLY A 376 -9.81 -11.27 1.89
C GLY A 376 -11.03 -11.63 2.75
N PRO A 377 -11.15 -12.88 3.23
CA PRO A 377 -12.23 -13.30 4.12
C PRO A 377 -12.30 -12.56 5.46
N TYR A 378 -11.18 -12.01 5.94
CA TYR A 378 -11.10 -11.28 7.21
C TYR A 378 -11.42 -9.78 7.07
N ILE A 379 -11.20 -9.18 5.90
CA ILE A 379 -11.35 -7.72 5.73
C ILE A 379 -12.75 -7.27 6.15
N ASP A 380 -13.77 -7.81 5.48
CA ASP A 380 -15.14 -7.41 5.73
C ASP A 380 -15.59 -7.81 7.13
N ARG A 381 -15.09 -8.94 7.66
CA ARG A 381 -15.43 -9.41 9.00
C ARG A 381 -14.94 -8.47 10.09
N PHE A 382 -13.70 -7.99 10.02
CA PHE A 382 -13.18 -7.03 11.00
C PHE A 382 -13.87 -5.67 10.85
N LEU A 383 -14.04 -5.17 9.62
CA LEU A 383 -14.72 -3.89 9.39
C LEU A 383 -16.17 -3.92 9.92
N ASN A 384 -16.91 -5.00 9.66
CA ASN A 384 -18.28 -5.19 10.17
C ASN A 384 -18.32 -5.37 11.70
N ALA A 385 -17.22 -5.82 12.31
CA ALA A 385 -17.06 -5.88 13.76
C ALA A 385 -16.59 -4.54 14.37
N GLY A 386 -16.47 -3.48 13.58
CA GLY A 386 -16.02 -2.16 14.04
C GLY A 386 -14.51 -2.09 14.30
N ILE A 387 -13.72 -2.95 13.65
CA ILE A 387 -12.27 -3.07 13.79
C ILE A 387 -11.60 -2.58 12.50
N ALA A 388 -10.64 -1.66 12.64
CA ALA A 388 -9.82 -1.19 11.53
C ALA A 388 -8.74 -2.20 11.15
N ILE A 389 -8.29 -2.14 9.90
CA ILE A 389 -7.22 -2.98 9.39
C ILE A 389 -6.14 -2.09 8.78
N ALA A 390 -4.90 -2.35 9.16
CA ALA A 390 -3.71 -1.69 8.62
C ALA A 390 -2.79 -2.71 7.97
N SER A 391 -2.57 -2.62 6.66
CA SER A 391 -1.55 -3.43 5.96
C SER A 391 -0.27 -2.65 5.85
N ILE A 392 0.85 -3.25 6.24
CA ILE A 392 2.15 -2.55 6.29
C ILE A 392 3.12 -3.11 5.25
N ASP A 393 3.98 -2.24 4.73
CA ASP A 393 5.17 -2.61 3.95
C ASP A 393 6.37 -2.87 4.86
N TYR A 394 7.29 -3.71 4.39
CA TYR A 394 8.60 -3.94 5.01
C TYR A 394 9.64 -4.31 3.95
N ARG A 395 10.93 -4.06 4.23
CA ARG A 395 12.02 -4.47 3.34
C ARG A 395 12.10 -6.00 3.22
N LEU A 396 12.14 -6.50 1.99
CA LEU A 396 12.27 -7.93 1.70
C LEU A 396 13.73 -8.39 1.72
N SER A 397 13.93 -9.66 2.08
CA SER A 397 15.24 -10.33 2.06
C SER A 397 15.26 -11.41 0.98
N PRO A 398 16.21 -11.41 0.02
CA PRO A 398 17.31 -10.46 -0.21
C PRO A 398 16.87 -9.12 -0.85
N PRO A 399 17.76 -8.09 -0.87
CA PRO A 399 19.14 -8.09 -0.35
C PRO A 399 19.25 -7.55 1.08
N THR A 400 18.14 -7.21 1.73
CA THR A 400 18.17 -6.71 3.10
C THR A 400 18.30 -7.85 4.10
N GLN A 401 18.96 -7.60 5.22
CA GLN A 401 19.25 -8.60 6.27
C GLN A 401 18.49 -8.22 7.54
N TRP A 402 18.22 -9.21 8.39
CA TRP A 402 17.72 -8.98 9.75
C TRP A 402 18.64 -8.00 10.50
N PRO A 403 18.10 -7.00 11.24
CA PRO A 403 16.71 -6.83 11.66
C PRO A 403 15.82 -5.97 10.75
N ALA A 404 16.23 -5.65 9.52
CA ALA A 404 15.55 -4.65 8.67
C ALA A 404 14.01 -4.80 8.60
N CYS A 405 13.52 -6.00 8.26
CA CYS A 405 12.08 -6.24 8.16
C CYS A 405 11.34 -6.19 9.52
N GLY A 406 12.01 -6.58 10.61
CA GLY A 406 11.48 -6.47 11.97
C GLY A 406 11.36 -5.01 12.43
N ASP A 407 12.40 -4.22 12.21
CA ASP A 407 12.42 -2.78 12.52
C ASP A 407 11.37 -2.02 11.72
N ASP A 408 11.21 -2.34 10.44
CA ASP A 408 10.21 -1.73 9.56
C ASP A 408 8.78 -2.01 10.07
N ALA A 409 8.49 -3.27 10.39
CA ALA A 409 7.17 -3.68 10.87
C ALA A 409 6.80 -3.05 12.21
N LYS A 410 7.74 -3.02 13.16
CA LYS A 410 7.55 -2.35 14.45
C LYS A 410 7.43 -0.83 14.32
N GLY A 411 8.21 -0.22 13.41
CA GLY A 411 8.11 1.19 13.06
C GLY A 411 6.71 1.58 12.57
N ALA A 412 6.09 0.75 11.73
CA ALA A 412 4.72 0.97 11.28
C ALA A 412 3.69 0.89 12.43
N ILE A 413 3.85 -0.05 13.38
CA ILE A 413 2.96 -0.14 14.56
C ILE A 413 3.11 1.10 15.46
N ARG A 414 4.34 1.54 15.73
CA ARG A 414 4.59 2.77 16.51
C ARG A 414 3.97 3.98 15.83
N TYR A 415 4.12 4.10 14.50
CA TYR A 415 3.51 5.16 13.72
C TYR A 415 1.98 5.18 13.91
N LEU A 416 1.31 4.03 13.81
CA LEU A 416 -0.15 3.93 14.00
C LEU A 416 -0.57 4.34 15.41
N LYS A 417 0.16 3.91 16.44
CA LYS A 417 -0.12 4.29 17.83
C LYS A 417 0.11 5.77 18.11
N ALA A 418 1.19 6.35 17.59
CA ALA A 418 1.49 7.78 17.72
C ALA A 418 0.41 8.65 17.04
N ASN A 419 -0.20 8.14 15.97
CA ASN A 419 -1.25 8.82 15.21
C ASN A 419 -2.68 8.35 15.57
N ALA A 420 -2.85 7.56 16.63
CA ALA A 420 -4.12 6.88 16.91
C ALA A 420 -5.30 7.86 17.07
N ASP A 421 -5.11 9.00 17.73
CA ASP A 421 -6.17 9.99 17.89
C ASP A 421 -6.61 10.59 16.54
N ARG A 422 -5.65 10.88 15.66
CA ARG A 422 -5.90 11.40 14.31
C ARG A 422 -6.62 10.38 13.43
N LEU A 423 -6.26 9.11 13.56
CA LEU A 423 -6.77 8.00 12.74
C LEU A 423 -8.04 7.35 13.32
N GLY A 424 -8.54 7.83 14.46
CA GLY A 424 -9.70 7.23 15.14
C GLY A 424 -9.41 5.82 15.68
N PHE A 425 -8.18 5.53 16.11
CA PHE A 425 -7.80 4.25 16.69
C PHE A 425 -7.70 4.30 18.22
N ASP A 426 -7.97 3.15 18.82
CA ASP A 426 -7.65 2.87 20.21
C ASP A 426 -6.22 2.33 20.30
N LYS A 427 -5.28 3.17 20.74
CA LYS A 427 -3.84 2.84 20.83
C LYS A 427 -3.53 1.61 21.69
N ASP A 428 -4.44 1.22 22.58
CA ASP A 428 -4.27 0.09 23.48
C ASP A 428 -4.88 -1.20 22.94
N ARG A 429 -5.58 -1.18 21.79
CA ARG A 429 -6.30 -2.34 21.24
C ARG A 429 -5.81 -2.70 19.84
N PHE A 430 -4.53 -3.09 19.79
CA PHE A 430 -3.86 -3.52 18.57
C PHE A 430 -3.67 -5.04 18.55
N ALA A 431 -3.90 -5.65 17.40
CA ALA A 431 -3.56 -7.04 17.10
C ALA A 431 -2.64 -7.11 15.87
N VAL A 432 -1.92 -8.21 15.71
CA VAL A 432 -1.11 -8.48 14.51
C VAL A 432 -1.45 -9.83 13.91
N PHE A 433 -1.50 -9.93 12.58
CA PHE A 433 -1.54 -11.24 11.94
C PHE A 433 -0.93 -11.28 10.54
N GLY A 434 -0.52 -12.47 10.12
CA GLY A 434 0.07 -12.69 8.81
C GLY A 434 0.38 -14.16 8.53
N GLY A 435 0.73 -14.46 7.27
CA GLY A 435 1.12 -15.79 6.83
C GLY A 435 2.56 -15.87 6.34
N SER A 436 3.24 -17.01 6.51
CA SER A 436 4.64 -17.21 6.10
C SER A 436 5.57 -16.14 6.71
N MET A 437 6.24 -15.29 5.92
CA MET A 437 7.04 -14.14 6.39
C MET A 437 6.23 -13.18 7.28
N GLY A 438 4.97 -12.92 6.93
CA GLY A 438 4.08 -12.11 7.76
C GLY A 438 3.71 -12.83 9.05
N GLY A 439 3.63 -14.16 9.02
CA GLY A 439 3.46 -15.00 10.21
C GLY A 439 4.70 -14.93 11.11
N HIS A 440 5.89 -15.01 10.53
CA HIS A 440 7.16 -14.83 11.24
C HIS A 440 7.22 -13.47 11.95
N LEU A 441 6.98 -12.37 11.23
CA LEU A 441 6.98 -11.03 11.81
C LEU A 441 5.88 -10.87 12.87
N SER A 442 4.69 -11.44 12.65
CA SER A 442 3.62 -11.46 13.65
C SER A 442 4.04 -12.20 14.93
N THR A 443 4.70 -13.35 14.80
CA THR A 443 5.23 -14.08 15.96
C THR A 443 6.37 -13.34 16.64
N MET A 444 7.23 -12.65 15.89
CA MET A 444 8.32 -11.85 16.45
C MET A 444 7.78 -10.68 17.27
N ILE A 445 6.86 -9.90 16.70
CA ILE A 445 6.22 -8.77 17.39
C ILE A 445 5.52 -9.24 18.67
N ALA A 446 4.74 -10.33 18.59
CA ALA A 446 4.07 -10.89 19.76
C ALA A 446 5.06 -11.40 20.82
N ALA A 447 6.17 -12.03 20.42
CA ALA A 447 7.18 -12.54 21.34
C ALA A 447 7.92 -11.41 22.06
N CYS A 448 8.35 -10.38 21.33
CA CYS A 448 9.11 -9.22 21.82
C CYS A 448 8.28 -8.15 22.54
N ASN A 449 7.03 -8.43 22.91
CA ASN A 449 6.17 -7.46 23.60
C ASN A 449 6.86 -6.86 24.83
N GLY A 450 6.92 -5.52 24.91
CA GLY A 450 7.55 -4.81 26.02
C GLY A 450 9.09 -4.79 26.02
N ASP A 451 9.76 -5.42 25.05
CA ASP A 451 11.22 -5.41 24.95
C ASP A 451 11.73 -4.21 24.14
N ARG A 452 12.27 -3.23 24.85
CA ARG A 452 12.83 -1.99 24.26
C ARG A 452 14.06 -2.22 23.40
N LEU A 453 14.82 -3.31 23.60
CA LEU A 453 16.05 -3.58 22.83
C LEU A 453 15.74 -3.97 21.39
N THR A 454 14.51 -4.40 21.12
CA THR A 454 14.08 -4.89 19.81
C THR A 454 13.14 -3.92 19.09
N GLU A 455 12.95 -2.70 19.58
CA GLU A 455 12.03 -1.73 18.96
C GLU A 455 12.58 -1.15 17.65
N GLY A 456 13.88 -0.91 17.56
CA GLY A 456 14.45 -0.17 16.44
C GLY A 456 13.98 1.31 16.40
N SER A 457 14.36 2.04 15.34
CA SER A 457 14.08 3.47 15.22
C SER A 457 13.47 3.89 13.88
N ILE A 458 13.20 2.93 12.98
CA ILE A 458 12.57 3.21 11.68
C ILE A 458 11.21 3.87 11.90
N GLY A 459 10.93 4.93 11.12
CA GLY A 459 9.70 5.72 11.22
C GLY A 459 9.61 6.65 12.42
N GLY A 460 10.65 6.74 13.27
CA GLY A 460 10.63 7.58 14.48
C GLY A 460 9.60 7.10 15.51
N ASN A 461 8.94 8.06 16.17
CA ASN A 461 7.93 7.83 17.22
C ASN A 461 8.42 6.88 18.33
N THR A 462 9.69 7.01 18.71
CA THR A 462 10.40 6.10 19.63
C THR A 462 9.91 6.18 21.08
N GLU A 463 9.02 7.13 21.38
CA GLU A 463 8.27 7.19 22.63
C GLU A 463 7.10 6.19 22.70
N GLN A 464 6.64 5.67 21.55
CA GLN A 464 5.70 4.55 21.49
C GLN A 464 6.44 3.21 21.52
N ASP A 465 5.77 2.16 22.01
CA ASP A 465 6.20 0.77 21.82
C ASP A 465 5.39 0.06 20.71
N SER A 466 5.92 -1.03 20.18
CA SER A 466 5.27 -1.85 19.16
C SER A 466 4.41 -2.99 19.71
N SER A 467 4.12 -3.02 21.02
CA SER A 467 3.44 -4.13 21.68
C SER A 467 1.99 -4.29 21.22
N VAL A 468 1.51 -5.52 21.13
CA VAL A 468 0.14 -5.86 20.71
C VAL A 468 -0.59 -6.63 21.82
N LYS A 469 -1.92 -6.64 21.78
CA LYS A 469 -2.76 -7.42 22.71
C LYS A 469 -2.88 -8.88 22.32
N VAL A 470 -2.72 -9.20 21.03
CA VAL A 470 -2.86 -10.56 20.50
C VAL A 470 -2.19 -10.67 19.13
N GLY A 471 -1.60 -11.84 18.85
CA GLY A 471 -1.08 -12.22 17.54
C GLY A 471 -1.81 -13.43 16.95
N ALA A 472 -1.85 -13.52 15.62
CA ALA A 472 -2.16 -14.76 14.90
C ALA A 472 -1.17 -14.98 13.76
N ALA A 473 -0.62 -16.18 13.64
CA ALA A 473 0.41 -16.49 12.66
C ALA A 473 0.07 -17.77 11.90
N PHE A 474 -0.03 -17.63 10.58
CA PHE A 474 -0.32 -18.73 9.67
C PHE A 474 1.00 -19.28 9.12
N PHE A 475 1.27 -20.58 9.36
CA PHE A 475 2.46 -21.32 8.94
C PHE A 475 3.75 -20.49 9.08
N PRO A 476 4.03 -19.96 10.29
CA PRO A 476 5.23 -19.17 10.54
C PRO A 476 6.46 -20.07 10.61
N PHE A 477 7.61 -19.52 10.24
CA PHE A 477 8.90 -20.03 10.66
C PHE A 477 9.36 -19.25 11.89
N THR A 478 9.74 -19.94 12.95
CA THR A 478 9.90 -19.40 14.30
C THR A 478 11.24 -19.73 14.94
N ASP A 479 11.95 -20.72 14.39
CA ASP A 479 13.21 -21.25 14.90
C ASP A 479 14.13 -21.60 13.73
N PHE A 480 15.16 -20.79 13.55
CA PHE A 480 16.14 -20.95 12.47
C PHE A 480 16.96 -22.23 12.61
N PHE A 481 17.24 -22.66 13.84
CA PHE A 481 18.11 -23.80 14.10
C PHE A 481 17.38 -25.12 13.85
N GLY A 482 16.11 -25.22 14.27
CA GLY A 482 15.30 -26.41 14.05
C GLY A 482 14.65 -26.53 12.67
N PHE A 483 14.74 -25.51 11.80
CA PHE A 483 14.00 -25.47 10.53
C PHE A 483 14.36 -26.59 9.55
N GLY A 484 15.66 -26.77 9.30
CA GLY A 484 16.14 -27.83 8.41
C GLY A 484 15.82 -29.24 8.93
N ASP A 485 15.97 -29.45 10.23
CA ASP A 485 15.74 -30.73 10.90
C ASP A 485 14.25 -31.11 10.82
N ASP A 486 13.36 -30.13 10.98
CA ASP A 486 11.92 -30.32 10.77
C ASP A 486 11.61 -30.68 9.31
N CYS A 487 12.21 -29.98 8.34
CA CYS A 487 12.03 -30.29 6.93
C CYS A 487 12.51 -31.72 6.62
N ALA A 488 13.63 -32.16 7.18
CA ALA A 488 14.15 -33.51 7.04
C ALA A 488 13.22 -34.56 7.69
N SER A 489 12.58 -34.24 8.81
CA SER A 489 11.60 -35.12 9.43
C SER A 489 10.32 -35.27 8.61
N VAL A 490 9.88 -34.21 7.93
CA VAL A 490 8.67 -34.23 7.09
C VAL A 490 8.94 -34.86 5.72
N TRP A 491 10.12 -34.59 5.14
CA TRP A 491 10.50 -35.03 3.80
C TRP A 491 11.82 -35.82 3.78
N PRO A 492 11.93 -36.96 4.49
CA PRO A 492 13.20 -37.69 4.68
C PRO A 492 13.78 -38.27 3.38
N LEU A 493 12.96 -38.43 2.34
CA LEU A 493 13.36 -38.96 1.03
C LEU A 493 13.40 -37.88 -0.07
N GLN A 494 13.37 -36.59 0.28
CA GLN A 494 13.40 -35.49 -0.67
C GLN A 494 14.50 -34.48 -0.29
N PRO A 495 15.78 -34.83 -0.49
CA PRO A 495 16.92 -33.99 -0.08
C PRO A 495 16.87 -32.59 -0.68
N ASP A 496 16.33 -32.42 -1.89
CA ASP A 496 16.17 -31.10 -2.51
C ASP A 496 15.17 -30.21 -1.76
N LYS A 497 14.12 -30.77 -1.14
CA LYS A 497 13.21 -30.00 -0.27
C LYS A 497 13.93 -29.55 1.00
N VAL A 498 14.71 -30.45 1.59
CA VAL A 498 15.51 -30.12 2.79
C VAL A 498 16.55 -29.04 2.47
N ALA A 499 17.26 -29.15 1.36
CA ALA A 499 18.25 -28.16 0.92
C ALA A 499 17.64 -26.78 0.66
N ARG A 500 16.37 -26.69 0.24
CA ARG A 500 15.64 -25.41 0.13
C ARG A 500 15.28 -24.77 1.47
N CYS A 501 15.31 -25.54 2.55
CA CYS A 501 15.00 -25.10 3.91
C CYS A 501 16.22 -24.53 4.64
N ASP A 502 17.40 -25.14 4.51
CA ASP A 502 18.60 -24.74 5.26
C ASP A 502 19.91 -24.73 4.45
N GLY A 503 19.88 -25.07 3.17
CA GLY A 503 21.04 -25.06 2.29
C GLY A 503 21.48 -23.65 1.81
N PRO A 504 22.44 -23.61 0.86
CA PRO A 504 23.04 -22.39 0.31
C PRO A 504 22.10 -21.30 -0.17
N ASP A 505 20.97 -21.69 -0.75
CA ASP A 505 19.99 -20.77 -1.35
C ASP A 505 18.73 -20.64 -0.48
N ALA A 506 18.75 -21.17 0.74
CA ALA A 506 17.60 -21.17 1.62
C ALA A 506 17.28 -19.75 2.14
N PRO A 507 15.99 -19.38 2.25
CA PRO A 507 15.57 -18.04 2.68
C PRO A 507 16.11 -17.62 4.05
N LEU A 508 16.26 -18.57 4.98
CA LEU A 508 16.75 -18.29 6.34
C LEU A 508 18.21 -17.82 6.32
N GLY A 509 19.09 -18.54 5.59
CA GLY A 509 20.49 -18.13 5.42
C GLY A 509 20.58 -16.75 4.77
N ASN A 510 19.71 -16.47 3.80
CA ASN A 510 19.64 -15.16 3.16
C ASN A 510 19.26 -14.04 4.15
N MET A 511 18.24 -14.28 4.98
CA MET A 511 17.75 -13.32 5.97
C MET A 511 18.81 -12.88 6.97
N ILE A 512 19.77 -13.76 7.29
CA ILE A 512 20.91 -13.43 8.17
C ILE A 512 22.18 -13.07 7.40
N GLY A 513 22.15 -12.99 6.06
CA GLY A 513 23.32 -12.67 5.25
C GLY A 513 24.36 -13.79 5.16
N TYR A 514 23.99 -15.03 5.51
CA TYR A 514 24.84 -16.22 5.47
C TYR A 514 24.32 -17.24 4.44
N PHE A 515 24.51 -16.93 3.16
CA PHE A 515 23.98 -17.70 2.03
C PHE A 515 24.97 -17.72 0.84
N GLY A 516 24.76 -18.62 -0.11
CA GLY A 516 25.65 -18.88 -1.25
C GLY A 516 26.50 -20.14 -1.06
N PRO A 517 27.37 -20.50 -2.04
CA PRO A 517 28.12 -21.75 -2.03
C PRO A 517 28.88 -21.98 -0.71
N GLY A 518 28.60 -23.12 -0.06
CA GLY A 518 29.21 -23.50 1.23
C GLY A 518 28.65 -22.78 2.46
N LYS A 519 27.62 -21.93 2.30
CA LYS A 519 26.93 -21.22 3.39
C LYS A 519 25.50 -21.71 3.52
N GLY A 520 24.76 -21.20 4.50
CA GLY A 520 23.38 -21.59 4.82
C GLY A 520 23.23 -22.04 6.26
N MET A 521 21.99 -22.17 6.75
CA MET A 521 21.73 -22.59 8.14
C MET A 521 22.23 -24.00 8.42
N GLY A 522 22.20 -24.91 7.45
CA GLY A 522 22.70 -26.27 7.58
C GLY A 522 24.20 -26.30 7.92
N GLU A 523 24.99 -25.45 7.27
CA GLU A 523 26.43 -25.32 7.55
C GLU A 523 26.66 -24.52 8.84
N LEU A 524 25.98 -23.39 9.02
CA LEU A 524 26.18 -22.50 10.17
C LEU A 524 25.96 -23.22 11.51
N LYS A 525 24.98 -24.13 11.56
CA LYS A 525 24.69 -24.96 12.76
C LYS A 525 25.89 -25.82 13.18
N THR A 526 26.75 -26.24 12.26
CA THR A 526 27.94 -27.04 12.59
C THR A 526 28.99 -26.23 13.38
N HIS A 527 28.90 -24.89 13.34
CA HIS A 527 29.76 -23.96 14.04
C HIS A 527 29.13 -23.37 15.31
N GLN A 528 28.00 -23.91 15.81
CA GLN A 528 27.26 -23.33 16.95
C GLN A 528 28.10 -23.18 18.23
N PHE A 529 29.13 -24.02 18.40
CA PHE A 529 30.05 -23.98 19.54
C PHE A 529 31.44 -23.43 19.18
N ASP A 530 31.59 -22.92 17.96
CA ASP A 530 32.84 -22.30 17.51
C ASP A 530 33.08 -20.98 18.25
N SER A 531 34.34 -20.70 18.54
CA SER A 531 34.76 -19.46 19.18
C SER A 531 35.05 -18.33 18.19
N ASP A 532 35.15 -18.64 16.90
CA ASP A 532 35.44 -17.69 15.83
C ASP A 532 34.39 -16.56 15.77
N PRO A 533 34.82 -15.29 15.86
CA PRO A 533 33.94 -14.13 15.71
C PRO A 533 33.10 -14.12 14.43
N TYR A 534 33.63 -14.68 13.33
CA TYR A 534 32.93 -14.75 12.04
C TYR A 534 31.60 -15.51 12.16
N TYR A 535 31.61 -16.73 12.71
CA TYR A 535 30.40 -17.52 12.88
C TYR A 535 29.50 -16.98 13.99
N LYS A 536 30.08 -16.44 15.07
CA LYS A 536 29.32 -15.86 16.19
C LYS A 536 28.38 -14.75 15.76
N GLU A 537 28.80 -13.89 14.83
CA GLU A 537 27.95 -12.81 14.31
C GLU A 537 26.68 -13.36 13.64
N TYR A 538 26.83 -14.35 12.76
CA TYR A 538 25.70 -14.96 12.05
C TYR A 538 24.82 -15.81 12.96
N LEU A 539 25.41 -16.54 13.91
CA LEU A 539 24.69 -17.30 14.92
C LEU A 539 23.84 -16.38 15.80
N GLN A 540 24.41 -15.26 16.25
CA GLN A 540 23.71 -14.24 17.02
C GLN A 540 22.55 -13.66 16.20
N ARG A 541 22.78 -13.32 14.93
CA ARG A 541 21.73 -12.82 14.03
C ARG A 541 20.63 -13.86 13.80
N ALA A 542 20.96 -15.16 13.73
CA ALA A 542 19.97 -16.24 13.63
C ALA A 542 19.14 -16.40 14.92
N VAL A 543 19.75 -16.19 16.09
CA VAL A 543 19.03 -16.15 17.38
C VAL A 543 18.09 -14.95 17.42
N GLU A 544 18.57 -13.76 17.06
CA GLU A 544 17.79 -12.52 17.00
C GLU A 544 16.66 -12.62 15.99
N ALA A 545 16.90 -13.28 14.86
CA ALA A 545 15.90 -13.54 13.84
C ALA A 545 14.94 -14.67 14.21
N SER A 546 15.13 -15.42 15.30
CA SER A 546 14.23 -16.53 15.66
C SER A 546 13.19 -16.07 16.70
N PRO A 547 11.89 -15.93 16.35
CA PRO A 547 10.84 -15.54 17.29
C PRO A 547 10.83 -16.36 18.59
N ILE A 548 11.17 -17.65 18.53
CA ILE A 548 11.20 -18.54 19.70
C ILE A 548 12.19 -18.07 20.78
N SER A 549 13.27 -17.39 20.40
CA SER A 549 14.32 -16.90 21.30
C SER A 549 13.86 -15.74 22.19
N HIS A 550 12.78 -15.07 21.80
CA HIS A 550 12.29 -13.85 22.45
C HIS A 550 11.07 -14.08 23.35
N VAL A 551 10.61 -15.32 23.48
CA VAL A 551 9.41 -15.63 24.26
C VAL A 551 9.68 -15.42 25.76
N THR A 552 8.90 -14.54 26.36
CA THR A 552 8.91 -14.22 27.79
C THR A 552 7.49 -14.36 28.36
N GLU A 553 7.35 -14.21 29.67
CA GLU A 553 6.05 -14.08 30.34
C GLU A 553 5.24 -12.83 29.91
N HIS A 554 5.89 -11.86 29.25
CA HIS A 554 5.26 -10.64 28.74
C HIS A 554 4.80 -10.73 27.29
N SER A 555 5.13 -11.83 26.59
CA SER A 555 4.71 -12.03 25.20
C SER A 555 3.18 -11.96 25.05
N ALA A 556 2.70 -11.40 23.95
CA ALA A 556 1.26 -11.31 23.65
C ALA A 556 0.66 -12.70 23.39
N PRO A 557 -0.59 -13.00 23.80
CA PRO A 557 -1.26 -14.22 23.42
C PRO A 557 -1.22 -14.50 21.91
N LEU A 558 -0.98 -15.75 21.51
CA LEU A 558 -0.68 -16.10 20.12
C LEU A 558 -1.51 -17.29 19.61
N ALA A 559 -2.18 -17.13 18.47
CA ALA A 559 -2.76 -18.25 17.72
C ALA A 559 -1.81 -18.67 16.59
N LEU A 560 -1.45 -19.94 16.56
CA LEU A 560 -0.62 -20.56 15.52
C LEU A 560 -1.51 -21.44 14.65
N VAL A 561 -1.50 -21.23 13.33
CA VAL A 561 -2.29 -21.99 12.37
C VAL A 561 -1.36 -22.72 11.41
N HIS A 562 -1.49 -24.03 11.23
CA HIS A 562 -0.58 -24.78 10.36
C HIS A 562 -1.22 -26.04 9.75
N GLY A 563 -0.95 -26.34 8.48
CA GLY A 563 -1.34 -27.60 7.86
C GLY A 563 -0.46 -28.78 8.29
N ILE A 564 -1.02 -30.00 8.33
CA ILE A 564 -0.29 -31.23 8.67
C ILE A 564 0.05 -31.99 7.37
N TYR A 565 1.26 -32.56 7.29
CA TYR A 565 1.80 -33.46 6.24
C TYR A 565 2.23 -32.88 4.89
N ASP A 566 1.52 -31.93 4.27
CA ASP A 566 2.01 -31.28 3.04
C ASP A 566 1.58 -29.81 3.02
N CYS A 567 2.54 -28.94 3.29
CA CYS A 567 2.39 -27.50 3.29
C CYS A 567 2.91 -27.01 1.92
N PRO A 568 2.06 -26.50 1.00
CA PRO A 568 2.51 -26.05 -0.33
C PRO A 568 3.61 -24.98 -0.28
N ILE A 569 3.68 -24.25 0.83
CA ILE A 569 4.72 -23.31 1.22
C ILE A 569 5.58 -24.12 2.19
N GLN A 570 6.82 -24.45 1.81
CA GLN A 570 7.71 -25.40 2.50
C GLN A 570 8.15 -24.91 3.90
N VAL A 571 7.19 -24.77 4.82
CA VAL A 571 7.38 -24.50 6.24
C VAL A 571 6.82 -25.71 6.98
N PRO A 572 7.62 -26.40 7.80
CA PRO A 572 7.18 -27.59 8.50
C PRO A 572 6.45 -27.24 9.82
N MET A 573 5.48 -28.07 10.19
CA MET A 573 4.66 -27.92 11.39
C MET A 573 5.48 -27.86 12.70
N GLY A 574 6.66 -28.48 12.73
CA GLY A 574 7.58 -28.43 13.88
C GLY A 574 7.90 -27.02 14.38
N GLN A 575 7.87 -26.03 13.47
CA GLN A 575 8.03 -24.60 13.81
C GLN A 575 6.91 -24.09 14.72
N SER A 576 5.65 -24.34 14.36
CA SER A 576 4.50 -23.95 15.19
C SER A 576 4.47 -24.75 16.49
N GLU A 577 4.80 -26.05 16.46
CA GLU A 577 4.82 -26.87 17.67
C GLU A 577 5.85 -26.39 18.70
N ARG A 578 7.08 -26.07 18.26
CA ARG A 578 8.12 -25.57 19.17
C ARG A 578 7.76 -24.22 19.76
N MET A 579 7.21 -23.31 18.94
CA MET A 579 6.74 -22.01 19.42
C MET A 579 5.61 -22.16 20.45
N PHE A 580 4.63 -23.04 20.19
CA PHE A 580 3.54 -23.34 21.12
C PHE A 580 4.07 -23.88 22.46
N LYS A 581 5.04 -24.80 22.43
CA LYS A 581 5.71 -25.33 23.63
C LYS A 581 6.48 -24.23 24.38
N ALA A 582 7.16 -23.32 23.68
CA ALA A 582 7.87 -22.20 24.30
C ALA A 582 6.91 -21.26 25.05
N TYR A 583 5.78 -20.89 24.42
CA TYR A 583 4.72 -20.11 25.06
C TYR A 583 4.16 -20.80 26.31
N THR A 584 3.89 -22.11 26.20
CA THR A 584 3.38 -22.92 27.32
C THR A 584 4.34 -22.91 28.51
N ARG A 585 5.66 -23.04 28.27
CA ARG A 585 6.69 -22.99 29.33
C ARG A 585 6.74 -21.64 30.04
N LYS A 586 6.36 -20.55 29.37
CA LYS A 586 6.30 -19.20 29.93
C LYS A 586 4.93 -18.83 30.50
N GLY A 587 3.97 -19.74 30.48
CA GLY A 587 2.61 -19.48 30.97
C GLY A 587 1.81 -18.49 30.11
N VAL A 588 2.26 -18.22 28.88
CA VAL A 588 1.57 -17.30 27.97
C VAL A 588 0.51 -18.06 27.18
N LYS A 589 -0.70 -17.51 27.12
CA LYS A 589 -1.83 -18.14 26.43
C LYS A 589 -1.56 -18.27 24.92
N SER A 590 -1.58 -19.50 24.42
CA SER A 590 -1.45 -19.78 22.99
C SER A 590 -2.49 -20.80 22.52
N LEU A 591 -2.80 -20.78 21.22
CA LEU A 591 -3.58 -21.81 20.54
C LEU A 591 -2.75 -22.37 19.38
N LEU A 592 -2.89 -23.66 19.12
CA LEU A 592 -2.34 -24.34 17.95
C LEU A 592 -3.50 -24.99 17.18
N LEU A 593 -3.80 -24.46 16.00
CA LEU A 593 -4.89 -24.87 15.12
C LEU A 593 -4.32 -25.55 13.88
N CYS A 594 -4.82 -26.74 13.55
CA CYS A 594 -4.27 -27.56 12.47
C CYS A 594 -5.36 -28.21 11.63
N ASN A 595 -5.08 -28.43 10.33
CA ASN A 595 -5.91 -29.24 9.45
C ASN A 595 -5.10 -30.26 8.65
N ASN A 596 -5.75 -31.35 8.26
CA ASN A 596 -5.16 -32.45 7.47
C ASN A 596 -5.51 -32.38 5.98
N ASN A 597 -6.46 -31.53 5.57
CA ASN A 597 -6.96 -31.44 4.19
C ASN A 597 -6.30 -30.31 3.37
N GLY A 598 -5.21 -29.74 3.87
CA GLY A 598 -4.23 -28.99 3.07
C GLY A 598 -4.80 -27.87 2.18
N ILE A 599 -5.09 -26.71 2.78
CA ILE A 599 -4.75 -25.35 2.31
C ILE A 599 -4.85 -24.41 3.53
N PHE A 600 -3.71 -23.83 3.90
CA PHE A 600 -3.45 -22.60 4.69
C PHE A 600 -4.57 -21.91 5.49
N GLY A 601 -5.22 -22.59 6.43
CA GLY A 601 -6.26 -21.95 7.25
C GLY A 601 -7.39 -21.33 6.44
N SER A 602 -7.62 -21.82 5.21
CA SER A 602 -8.78 -21.47 4.39
C SER A 602 -10.06 -22.14 4.88
N ASP A 603 -9.92 -23.10 5.79
CA ASP A 603 -11.03 -23.76 6.46
C ASP A 603 -11.86 -22.72 7.24
N PRO A 604 -13.17 -22.60 6.97
CA PRO A 604 -14.04 -21.66 7.66
C PRO A 604 -14.02 -21.80 9.19
N GLU A 605 -13.85 -23.01 9.73
CA GLU A 605 -13.79 -23.23 11.18
C GLU A 605 -12.50 -22.65 11.78
N ILE A 606 -11.38 -22.81 11.09
CA ILE A 606 -10.10 -22.21 11.48
C ILE A 606 -10.20 -20.69 11.39
N GLN A 607 -10.81 -20.16 10.32
CA GLN A 607 -10.97 -18.72 10.14
C GLN A 607 -11.84 -18.10 11.23
N GLU A 608 -12.95 -18.76 11.58
CA GLU A 608 -13.81 -18.38 12.70
C GLU A 608 -13.03 -18.40 14.02
N ALA A 609 -12.28 -19.47 14.30
CA ALA A 609 -11.53 -19.61 15.54
C ALA A 609 -10.47 -18.50 15.69
N VAL A 610 -9.71 -18.19 14.62
CA VAL A 610 -8.72 -17.11 14.63
C VAL A 610 -9.40 -15.75 14.81
N PHE A 611 -10.46 -15.48 14.05
CA PHE A 611 -11.21 -14.24 14.17
C PHE A 611 -11.71 -14.04 15.61
N ARG A 612 -12.38 -15.05 16.20
CA ARG A 612 -12.85 -15.02 17.59
C ARG A 612 -11.71 -14.84 18.59
N PHE A 613 -10.56 -15.48 18.35
CA PHE A 613 -9.41 -15.33 19.22
C PHE A 613 -8.89 -13.89 19.25
N ILE A 614 -8.85 -13.22 18.10
CA ILE A 614 -8.44 -11.82 17.98
C ILE A 614 -9.48 -10.91 18.63
N ILE A 615 -10.74 -10.93 18.19
CA ILE A 615 -11.75 -9.94 18.63
C ILE A 615 -12.07 -10.01 20.11
N ASN A 616 -11.92 -11.17 20.77
CA ASN A 616 -12.19 -11.30 22.20
C ASN A 616 -11.11 -10.64 23.08
N ARG A 617 -10.07 -10.04 22.48
CA ARG A 617 -8.93 -9.42 23.18
C ARG A 617 -8.69 -7.97 22.80
N ILE A 618 -9.40 -7.43 21.80
CA ILE A 618 -9.26 -6.05 21.31
C ILE A 618 -10.62 -5.37 21.17
#